data_AF-A0AAE3IAS0-F1
#
_entry.id   AF-A0AAE3IAS0-F1
#
_cell.length_a   1.000
_cell.length_b   1.000
_cell.length_c   1.000
_cell.angle_alpha   90.00
_cell.angle_beta   90.00
_cell.angle_gamma   90.00
#
_symmetry.space_group_name_H-M   'P 1'
#
loop_
_entity.id
_entity.type
_entity.pdbx_description
1 polymer ?
#
loop_
_entity_poly.entity_id
_entity_poly.type
_entity_poly.pdbx_seq_one_letter_code
_entity_poly.pdbx_strand_id
1 'polypeptide(L)'
;MHEFSIASQILDTAREHAEEKGAVRVTRLEIEVGEASHVNPRQLETCMEAAKTGTIAADATVEIETAAPHAECACGWSGQPDVAKNALVYAPDLTCPECGDRIDLAGGDSCRLMSLTVSDEDPTGEGSTGGDPTGEEPDEESTDESTQTETA
;
A
#
# COMPACT_ATOMS: atom_id res chain seq x y z
N MET A 1 4.92 15.22 -7.95
CA MET A 1 5.90 14.71 -6.96
C MET A 1 5.39 14.79 -5.52
N HIS A 2 4.42 15.65 -5.19
CA HIS A 2 3.87 15.77 -3.84
C HIS A 2 3.31 14.43 -3.30
N GLU A 3 2.39 13.79 -4.03
CA GLU A 3 1.74 12.55 -3.61
C GLU A 3 2.70 11.34 -3.62
N PHE A 4 3.64 11.30 -4.57
CA PHE A 4 4.65 10.24 -4.61
C PHE A 4 5.61 10.31 -3.41
N SER A 5 5.99 11.53 -2.99
CA SER A 5 6.79 11.73 -1.78
C SER A 5 6.03 11.32 -0.51
N ILE A 6 4.72 11.54 -0.46
CA ILE A 6 3.87 11.08 0.65
C ILE A 6 3.80 9.55 0.66
N ALA A 7 3.54 8.93 -0.49
CA ALA A 7 3.49 7.48 -0.63
C ALA A 7 4.81 6.82 -0.17
N SER A 8 5.95 7.39 -0.58
CA SER A 8 7.27 6.90 -0.17
C SER A 8 7.45 6.96 1.36
N GLN A 9 7.10 8.07 1.99
CA GLN A 9 7.18 8.22 3.46
C GLN A 9 6.25 7.24 4.20
N ILE A 10 5.06 6.98 3.67
CA ILE A 10 4.13 5.98 4.24
C ILE A 10 4.74 4.57 4.16
N LEU A 11 5.31 4.21 3.02
CA LEU A 11 5.96 2.90 2.84
C LEU A 11 7.20 2.74 3.72
N ASP A 12 8.00 3.79 3.86
CA ASP A 12 9.15 3.80 4.78
C ASP A 12 8.68 3.60 6.23
N THR A 13 7.64 4.32 6.65
CA THR A 13 7.03 4.15 7.97
C THR A 13 6.52 2.73 8.17
N ALA A 14 5.81 2.18 7.19
CA ALA A 14 5.28 0.82 7.25
C ALA A 14 6.40 -0.23 7.35
N ARG A 15 7.50 -0.01 6.62
CA ARG A 15 8.70 -0.85 6.64
C ARG A 15 9.35 -0.84 8.02
N GLU A 16 9.58 0.33 8.61
CA GLU A 16 10.17 0.45 9.96
C GLU A 16 9.35 -0.35 10.99
N HIS A 17 8.02 -0.17 10.99
CA HIS A 17 7.14 -0.89 11.91
C HIS A 17 7.07 -2.40 11.65
N ALA A 18 7.25 -2.84 10.40
CA ALA A 18 7.30 -4.26 10.06
C ALA A 18 8.63 -4.89 10.51
N GLU A 19 9.76 -4.20 10.29
CA GLU A 19 11.10 -4.63 10.71
C GLU A 19 11.19 -4.76 12.24
N GLU A 20 10.61 -3.82 13.00
CA GLU A 20 10.51 -3.90 14.46
C GLU A 20 9.81 -5.15 14.97
N LYS A 21 8.88 -5.69 14.17
CA LYS A 21 8.11 -6.91 14.48
C LYS A 21 8.75 -8.17 13.91
N GLY A 22 9.86 -8.06 13.17
CA GLY A 22 10.50 -9.17 12.49
C GLY A 22 9.71 -9.69 11.28
N ALA A 23 8.74 -8.92 10.79
CA ALA A 23 7.91 -9.33 9.66
C ALA A 23 8.66 -9.25 8.34
N VAL A 24 8.41 -10.21 7.46
CA VAL A 24 9.03 -10.26 6.12
C VAL A 24 8.15 -9.65 5.03
N ARG A 25 6.86 -9.43 5.32
CA ARG A 25 5.89 -8.90 4.37
C ARG A 25 4.80 -8.06 5.06
N VAL A 26 4.35 -7.02 4.35
CA VAL A 26 3.12 -6.27 4.66
C VAL A 26 2.04 -6.69 3.67
N THR A 27 0.86 -7.05 4.17
CA THR A 27 -0.27 -7.54 3.36
C THR A 27 -1.42 -6.53 3.24
N ARG A 28 -1.50 -5.55 4.15
CA ARG A 28 -2.51 -4.48 4.11
C ARG A 28 -1.96 -3.18 4.69
N LEU A 29 -2.32 -2.07 4.06
CA LEU A 29 -2.04 -0.70 4.52
C LEU A 29 -3.37 0.05 4.57
N GLU A 30 -3.71 0.59 5.73
CA GLU A 30 -4.89 1.43 5.93
C GLU A 30 -4.45 2.87 6.13
N ILE A 31 -4.88 3.76 5.23
CA ILE A 31 -4.44 5.15 5.18
C ILE A 31 -5.67 6.06 5.29
N GLU A 32 -5.59 7.04 6.20
CA GLU A 32 -6.59 8.10 6.29
C GLU A 32 -6.07 9.34 5.56
N VAL A 33 -6.90 9.91 4.70
CA VAL A 33 -6.63 11.17 4.00
C VAL A 33 -7.70 12.19 4.36
N GLY A 34 -7.31 13.21 5.11
CA GLY A 34 -8.16 14.34 5.41
C GLY A 34 -8.53 15.14 4.16
N GLU A 35 -9.80 15.50 3.99
CA GLU A 35 -10.27 16.27 2.82
C GLU A 35 -9.65 17.69 2.75
N ALA A 36 -9.19 18.23 3.88
CA ALA A 36 -8.48 19.50 3.96
C ALA A 36 -6.94 19.36 3.92
N SER A 37 -6.41 18.14 3.75
CA SER A 37 -4.97 17.86 3.76
C SER A 37 -4.22 18.28 2.49
N HIS A 38 -4.94 18.74 1.46
CA HIS A 38 -4.42 19.00 0.11
C HIS A 38 -3.85 17.77 -0.61
N VAL A 39 -4.03 16.58 -0.05
CA VAL A 39 -3.66 15.31 -0.68
C VAL A 39 -4.84 14.81 -1.50
N ASN A 40 -4.61 14.48 -2.76
CA ASN A 40 -5.62 13.84 -3.58
C ASN A 40 -5.61 12.31 -3.36
N PRO A 41 -6.68 11.70 -2.83
CA PRO A 41 -6.69 10.26 -2.50
C PRO A 41 -6.42 9.36 -3.70
N ARG A 42 -7.00 9.68 -4.87
CA ARG A 42 -6.82 8.89 -6.09
C ARG A 42 -5.39 8.94 -6.62
N GLN A 43 -4.77 10.12 -6.59
CA GLN A 43 -3.36 10.25 -6.98
C GLN A 43 -2.44 9.56 -5.98
N LEU A 44 -2.76 9.62 -4.68
CA LEU A 44 -2.03 8.89 -3.64
C LEU A 44 -2.11 7.38 -3.88
N GLU A 45 -3.30 6.83 -4.14
CA GLU A 45 -3.50 5.41 -4.48
C GLU A 45 -2.60 4.99 -5.64
N THR A 46 -2.61 5.74 -6.74
CA THR A 46 -1.76 5.46 -7.91
C THR A 46 -0.27 5.50 -7.56
N CYS A 47 0.13 6.48 -6.72
CA CYS A 47 1.52 6.60 -6.28
C CYS A 47 1.93 5.46 -5.34
N MET A 48 1.03 5.00 -4.46
CA MET A 48 1.26 3.86 -3.58
C MET A 48 1.49 2.57 -4.38
N GLU A 49 0.66 2.32 -5.39
CA GLU A 49 0.82 1.16 -6.28
C GLU A 49 2.16 1.19 -7.03
N ALA A 50 2.57 2.36 -7.52
CA ALA A 50 3.87 2.51 -8.17
C ALA A 50 5.04 2.35 -7.20
N ALA A 51 4.95 2.95 -6.00
CA ALA A 51 6.04 3.01 -5.03
C ALA A 51 6.24 1.70 -4.27
N LYS A 52 5.18 0.88 -4.06
CA LYS A 52 5.28 -0.38 -3.31
C LYS A 52 6.03 -1.47 -4.08
N THR A 53 6.17 -1.35 -5.40
CA THR A 53 6.85 -2.33 -6.25
C THR A 53 8.30 -2.50 -5.79
N GLY A 54 8.70 -3.75 -5.52
CA GLY A 54 10.06 -4.07 -5.04
C GLY A 54 10.31 -3.78 -3.56
N THR A 55 9.26 -3.53 -2.78
CA THR A 55 9.33 -3.36 -1.32
C THR A 55 8.68 -4.54 -0.59
N ILE A 56 8.79 -4.59 0.74
CA ILE A 56 8.10 -5.60 1.57
C ILE A 56 6.57 -5.51 1.49
N ALA A 57 6.04 -4.42 0.93
CA ALA A 57 4.62 -4.16 0.73
C ALA A 57 4.19 -4.35 -0.74
N ALA A 58 5.00 -5.00 -1.58
CA ALA A 58 4.71 -5.16 -3.02
C ALA A 58 3.33 -5.78 -3.29
N ASP A 59 2.91 -6.72 -2.46
CA ASP A 59 1.63 -7.42 -2.58
C ASP A 59 0.55 -6.87 -1.62
N ALA A 60 0.82 -5.76 -0.93
CA ALA A 60 -0.10 -5.20 0.05
C ALA A 60 -1.33 -4.60 -0.64
N THR A 61 -2.51 -4.87 -0.08
CA THR A 61 -3.72 -4.10 -0.41
C THR A 61 -3.64 -2.72 0.25
N VAL A 62 -3.85 -1.67 -0.54
CA VAL A 62 -3.87 -0.29 -0.05
C VAL A 62 -5.32 0.16 0.06
N GLU A 63 -5.76 0.47 1.28
CA GLU A 63 -7.09 0.99 1.55
C GLU A 63 -6.98 2.44 2.00
N ILE A 64 -7.65 3.33 1.28
CA ILE A 64 -7.64 4.76 1.56
C ILE A 64 -9.05 5.19 1.96
N GLU A 65 -9.17 5.70 3.19
CA GLU A 65 -10.39 6.31 3.72
C GLU A 65 -10.23 7.83 3.80
N THR A 66 -11.31 8.57 3.54
CA THR A 66 -11.30 10.03 3.63
C THR A 66 -11.93 10.52 4.91
N ALA A 67 -11.28 11.47 5.58
CA ALA A 67 -11.80 12.10 6.79
C ALA A 67 -12.28 13.52 6.50
N ALA A 68 -13.56 13.78 6.76
CA ALA A 68 -14.15 15.11 6.65
C ALA A 68 -13.49 16.07 7.66
N PRO A 69 -13.36 17.38 7.33
CA PRO A 69 -12.77 18.34 8.22
C PRO A 69 -13.65 18.57 9.44
N HIS A 70 -13.02 18.73 10.60
CA HIS A 70 -13.68 19.10 11.84
C HIS A 70 -12.98 20.31 12.43
N ALA A 71 -13.75 21.22 13.02
CA ALA A 71 -13.24 22.40 13.70
C ALA A 71 -13.98 22.62 15.01
N GLU A 72 -13.26 23.21 15.96
CA GLU A 72 -13.77 23.59 17.27
C GLU A 72 -13.53 25.09 17.50
N CYS A 73 -14.45 25.73 18.20
CA CYS A 73 -14.35 27.13 18.59
C CYS A 73 -14.35 27.26 20.11
N ALA A 74 -13.63 28.26 20.64
CA ALA A 74 -13.62 28.58 22.06
C ALA A 74 -15.01 28.95 22.62
N CYS A 75 -15.96 29.35 21.77
CA CYS A 75 -17.35 29.61 22.17
C CYS A 75 -18.15 28.33 22.46
N GLY A 76 -17.60 27.14 22.16
CA GLY A 76 -18.24 25.84 22.35
C GLY A 76 -18.86 25.23 21.09
N TRP A 77 -18.78 25.92 19.94
CA TRP A 77 -19.20 25.34 18.66
C TRP A 77 -18.20 24.28 18.19
N SER A 78 -18.71 23.14 17.72
CA SER A 78 -17.93 22.08 17.09
C SER A 78 -18.68 21.55 15.88
N GLY A 79 -18.02 21.41 14.74
CA GLY A 79 -18.69 20.91 13.53
C GLY A 79 -17.79 20.84 12.32
N GLN A 80 -18.38 20.50 11.18
CA GLN A 80 -17.69 20.52 9.89
C GLN A 80 -17.73 21.96 9.33
N PRO A 81 -16.58 22.61 9.12
CA PRO A 81 -16.55 23.92 8.47
C PRO A 81 -16.90 23.80 6.98
N ASP A 82 -17.51 24.85 6.42
CA ASP A 82 -17.75 24.95 4.97
C ASP A 82 -16.42 25.26 4.26
N VAL A 83 -15.63 24.21 4.05
CA VAL A 83 -14.33 24.27 3.36
C VAL A 83 -14.50 24.48 1.86
N ALA A 84 -15.62 24.06 1.26
CA ALA A 84 -15.86 24.13 -0.17
C ALA A 84 -15.94 25.58 -0.68
N LYS A 85 -16.47 26.52 0.13
CA LYS A 85 -16.49 27.95 -0.21
C LYS A 85 -15.13 28.63 -0.05
N ASN A 86 -14.24 28.08 0.77
CA ASN A 86 -12.93 28.63 1.09
C ASN A 86 -11.77 27.82 0.43
N ALA A 87 -12.10 26.92 -0.50
CA ALA A 87 -11.22 25.92 -1.09
C ALA A 87 -10.15 26.46 -2.06
N LEU A 88 -9.86 27.76 -2.07
CA LEU A 88 -8.73 28.32 -2.81
C LEU A 88 -7.49 28.34 -1.93
N VAL A 89 -6.90 27.15 -1.74
CA VAL A 89 -5.46 26.89 -1.43
C VAL A 89 -4.94 27.41 -0.07
N TYR A 90 -5.65 28.31 0.60
CA TYR A 90 -5.38 28.78 1.94
C TYR A 90 -6.75 29.18 2.50
N ALA A 91 -7.22 28.55 3.56
CA ALA A 91 -8.42 29.00 4.26
C ALA A 91 -8.04 29.77 5.55
N PRO A 92 -7.42 30.97 5.46
CA PRO A 92 -7.17 31.79 6.63
C PRO A 92 -8.47 32.39 7.21
N ASP A 93 -9.62 32.22 6.57
CA ASP A 93 -10.88 32.87 6.94
C ASP A 93 -11.96 31.88 7.42
N LEU A 94 -11.57 30.76 8.02
CA LEU A 94 -12.55 29.92 8.72
C LEU A 94 -13.06 30.67 9.96
N THR A 95 -14.34 31.02 9.94
CA THR A 95 -15.03 31.70 11.05
C THR A 95 -16.12 30.82 11.63
N CYS A 96 -16.27 30.87 12.95
CA CYS A 96 -17.33 30.20 13.68
C CYS A 96 -18.70 30.74 13.23
N PRO A 97 -19.65 29.88 12.86
CA PRO A 97 -21.00 30.31 12.50
C PRO A 97 -21.81 30.85 13.70
N GLU A 98 -21.39 30.57 14.94
CA GLU A 98 -22.10 31.03 16.14
C GLU A 98 -21.61 32.38 16.67
N CYS A 99 -20.30 32.58 16.79
CA CYS A 99 -19.73 33.80 17.38
C CYS A 99 -19.01 34.71 16.37
N GLY A 100 -18.71 34.22 15.16
CA GLY A 100 -17.97 34.96 14.13
C GLY A 100 -16.45 35.01 14.33
N ASP A 101 -15.92 34.47 15.44
CA ASP A 101 -14.48 34.40 15.69
C ASP A 101 -13.80 33.38 14.77
N ARG A 102 -12.48 33.50 14.61
CA ARG A 102 -11.66 32.55 13.87
C ARG A 102 -11.74 31.16 14.52
N ILE A 103 -11.86 30.12 13.69
CA ILE A 103 -11.75 28.71 14.09
C ILE A 103 -10.55 28.06 13.43
N ASP A 104 -9.94 27.12 14.14
CA ASP A 104 -8.87 26.27 13.61
C ASP A 104 -9.42 24.85 13.37
N LEU A 105 -8.84 24.16 12.41
CA LEU A 105 -9.18 22.75 12.15
C LEU A 105 -8.67 21.90 13.32
N ALA A 106 -9.56 21.07 13.85
CA ALA A 106 -9.26 20.03 14.83
C ALA A 106 -9.01 18.66 14.16
N GLY A 107 -9.40 18.48 12.90
CA GLY A 107 -9.13 17.28 12.14
C GLY A 107 -9.50 17.36 10.66
N GLY A 108 -9.16 16.32 9.92
CA GLY A 108 -9.38 16.21 8.47
C GLY A 108 -8.37 17.02 7.62
N ASP A 109 -7.28 17.50 8.20
CA ASP A 109 -6.18 18.21 7.53
C ASP A 109 -4.90 17.37 7.36
N SER A 110 -4.88 16.13 7.84
CA SER A 110 -3.70 15.26 7.80
C SER A 110 -3.85 14.05 6.88
N CYS A 111 -2.73 13.47 6.44
CA CYS A 111 -2.65 12.16 5.79
C CYS A 111 -1.79 11.24 6.65
N ARG A 112 -2.30 10.05 7.01
CA ARG A 112 -1.66 9.16 8.01
C ARG A 112 -1.82 7.68 7.67
N LEU A 113 -0.79 6.89 7.98
CA LEU A 113 -0.90 5.43 8.07
C LEU A 113 -1.61 5.09 9.38
N MET A 114 -2.83 4.54 9.29
CA MET A 114 -3.67 4.20 10.44
C MET A 114 -3.30 2.84 11.00
N SER A 115 -3.05 1.88 10.12
CA SER A 115 -2.82 0.51 10.48
C SER A 115 -2.10 -0.22 9.34
N LEU A 116 -1.39 -1.29 9.71
CA LEU A 116 -0.75 -2.18 8.76
C LEU A 116 -0.84 -3.62 9.26
N THR A 117 -1.08 -4.54 8.33
CA THR A 117 -1.09 -5.98 8.60
C THR A 117 0.19 -6.59 8.06
N VAL A 118 0.86 -7.38 8.90
CA VAL A 118 2.09 -8.10 8.55
C VAL A 118 1.86 -9.61 8.49
N SER A 119 2.77 -10.31 7.81
CA SER A 119 2.81 -11.76 7.80
C SER A 119 4.25 -12.25 7.91
N ASP A 120 4.43 -13.36 8.64
CA ASP A 120 5.73 -13.99 8.89
C ASP A 120 6.03 -15.13 7.89
N GLU A 121 5.07 -15.45 7.00
CA GLU A 121 5.17 -16.58 6.08
C GLU A 121 5.84 -16.19 4.75
N ASP A 122 6.98 -16.81 4.48
CA ASP A 122 7.61 -16.86 3.15
C ASP A 122 6.80 -17.82 2.26
N PRO A 123 6.43 -17.48 1.01
CA PRO A 123 5.59 -18.34 0.17
C PRO A 123 6.33 -19.58 -0.36
N THR A 124 7.49 -19.95 0.18
CA THR A 124 8.24 -21.15 -0.20
C THR A 124 7.82 -22.35 0.66
N GLY A 125 6.58 -22.79 0.47
CA GLY A 125 6.12 -24.13 0.82
C GLY A 125 6.39 -25.12 -0.31
N GLU A 126 7.62 -25.23 -0.81
CA GLU A 126 8.01 -26.39 -1.62
C GLU A 126 8.26 -27.56 -0.66
N GLY A 127 7.26 -28.43 -0.53
CA GLY A 127 7.36 -29.69 0.17
C GLY A 127 8.43 -30.59 -0.46
N SER A 128 9.65 -30.49 0.03
CA SER A 128 10.67 -31.51 -0.20
C SER A 128 10.36 -32.71 0.71
N THR A 129 9.46 -33.59 0.27
CA THR A 129 9.48 -34.97 0.74
C THR A 129 10.19 -35.80 -0.31
N GLY A 130 11.49 -35.95 -0.10
CA GLY A 130 12.26 -37.01 -0.73
C GLY A 130 11.62 -38.37 -0.45
N GLY A 131 11.53 -39.17 -1.50
CA GLY A 131 11.03 -40.53 -1.48
C GLY A 131 11.45 -41.22 -2.76
N ASP A 132 12.75 -41.52 -2.83
CA ASP A 132 13.30 -42.54 -3.73
C ASP A 132 12.82 -43.92 -3.23
N PRO A 133 12.24 -44.74 -4.13
CA PRO A 133 12.60 -46.13 -4.11
C PRO A 133 13.00 -46.58 -5.52
N THR A 134 14.29 -46.85 -5.68
CA THR A 134 14.87 -47.95 -6.45
C THR A 134 13.89 -48.87 -7.18
N GLY A 135 14.03 -48.98 -8.50
CA GLY A 135 13.44 -50.06 -9.28
C GLY A 135 13.59 -49.90 -10.80
N GLU A 136 14.25 -50.88 -11.40
CA GLU A 136 14.22 -51.29 -12.82
C GLU A 136 15.30 -50.77 -13.81
N GLU A 137 16.32 -51.65 -13.95
CA GLU A 137 16.87 -52.29 -15.17
C GLU A 137 17.71 -51.49 -16.19
N PRO A 138 18.97 -51.93 -16.46
CA PRO A 138 19.69 -51.61 -17.69
C PRO A 138 19.58 -52.75 -18.72
N ASP A 139 20.16 -52.49 -19.90
CA ASP A 139 20.35 -53.36 -21.09
C ASP A 139 19.17 -53.27 -22.10
N GLU A 140 19.30 -52.81 -23.36
CA GLU A 140 20.43 -52.87 -24.31
C GLU A 140 20.40 -51.73 -25.36
N GLU A 141 21.61 -51.30 -25.76
CA GLU A 141 22.02 -50.77 -27.07
C GLU A 141 21.31 -51.44 -28.27
N SER A 142 21.24 -50.92 -29.49
CA SER A 142 21.69 -49.70 -30.15
C SER A 142 20.90 -49.62 -31.47
N THR A 143 20.66 -48.40 -31.93
CA THR A 143 20.21 -48.07 -33.27
C THR A 143 21.40 -48.10 -34.24
N ASP A 144 21.24 -48.70 -35.41
CA ASP A 144 21.97 -48.30 -36.63
C ASP A 144 21.16 -48.78 -37.84
N GLU A 145 20.41 -47.88 -38.48
CA GLU A 145 20.79 -47.03 -39.62
C GLU A 145 20.42 -47.69 -40.95
N SER A 146 19.71 -46.90 -41.75
CA SER A 146 19.21 -47.24 -43.06
C SER A 146 20.31 -47.06 -44.10
N THR A 147 20.51 -48.03 -44.99
CA THR A 147 21.04 -47.73 -46.32
C THR A 147 20.34 -48.62 -47.35
N GLN A 148 19.45 -48.01 -48.12
CA GLN A 148 19.01 -48.50 -49.42
C GLN A 148 19.89 -47.88 -50.50
N THR A 149 19.92 -48.56 -51.67
CA THR A 149 20.56 -48.30 -52.98
C THR A 149 21.95 -48.94 -53.16
N GLU A 150 22.26 -49.69 -54.23
CA GLU A 150 21.60 -50.00 -55.51
C GLU A 150 22.24 -51.28 -56.11
N THR A 151 21.46 -52.05 -56.87
CA THR A 151 21.86 -53.24 -57.63
C THR A 151 22.51 -52.91 -58.98
N ALA A 152 23.26 -53.90 -59.47
CA ALA A 152 23.95 -54.00 -60.76
C ALA A 152 23.06 -53.89 -62.02
#